data_AF-A0A257M100-F1
#
_entry.id   AF-A0A257M100-F1
#
_cell.length_a   1.000
_cell.length_b   1.000
_cell.length_c   1.000
_cell.angle_alpha   90.00
_cell.angle_beta   90.00
_cell.angle_gamma   90.00
#
_symmetry.space_group_name_H-M   'P 1'
#
loop_
_entity.id
_entity.type
_entity.pdbx_description
1 polymer ?
#
loop_
_entity_poly.entity_id
_entity_poly.type
_entity_poly.pdbx_seq_one_letter_code
_entity_poly.pdbx_strand_id
1 'polypeptide(L)'
;MARRSFSFLLARRYLNPRRAVLSSFTLISLIGVLLGVLVLVVVMAVYAGLERDVKGRLLGFTPHILMRLHPEGGQLGPVADWREPAEQMAKVPGVKSATPFVADNVIVDIDSFQRPVLFYGVETSDASQVEGITKMLDVDHYPGSTADMGLDDRVVISSTLADQLNIRLGEVLRLYSTRNFDGVMQAYKSIEKPPIREAFKESWTKVNELLAKGWKQEGGKEILTIETVQDCGDRLDGIEKQRIREPERELIVNILQALQSGDVDEKAGVCRFEPEVRKDLEGWLTDLSKTDAD
;
A
#
# COMPACT_ATOMS: atom_id res chain seq x y z
N MET A 1 -76.84 12.86 17.28
CA MET A 1 -75.44 12.39 17.21
C MET A 1 -75.29 10.85 17.27
N ALA A 2 -76.27 10.04 16.83
CA ALA A 2 -76.27 8.57 17.07
C ALA A 2 -76.15 7.68 15.80
N ARG A 3 -76.15 8.24 14.57
CA ARG A 3 -76.15 7.44 13.32
C ARG A 3 -74.82 6.80 12.94
N ARG A 4 -73.66 7.34 13.37
CA ARG A 4 -72.34 6.79 13.03
C ARG A 4 -72.13 5.37 13.57
N SER A 5 -72.74 5.04 14.72
CA SER A 5 -72.64 3.71 15.34
C SER A 5 -73.39 2.64 14.54
N PHE A 6 -74.57 2.96 14.01
CA PHE A 6 -75.39 2.00 13.27
C PHE A 6 -74.75 1.59 11.93
N SER A 7 -74.25 2.55 11.14
CA SER A 7 -73.59 2.26 9.86
C SER A 7 -72.31 1.45 10.03
N PHE A 8 -71.52 1.72 11.09
CA PHE A 8 -70.32 0.95 11.40
C PHE A 8 -70.63 -0.47 11.86
N LEU A 9 -71.66 -0.66 12.71
CA LEU A 9 -72.16 -1.98 13.12
C LEU A 9 -72.61 -2.81 11.92
N LEU A 10 -73.34 -2.19 10.98
CA LEU A 10 -73.78 -2.84 9.76
C LEU A 10 -72.58 -3.21 8.88
N ALA A 11 -71.65 -2.29 8.65
CA ALA A 11 -70.43 -2.54 7.88
C ALA A 11 -69.60 -3.70 8.46
N ARG A 12 -69.33 -3.70 9.78
CA ARG A 12 -68.60 -4.77 10.47
C ARG A 12 -69.32 -6.13 10.40
N ARG A 13 -70.66 -6.13 10.42
CA ARG A 13 -71.47 -7.37 10.29
C ARG A 13 -71.35 -7.98 8.90
N TYR A 14 -71.32 -7.16 7.85
CA TYR A 14 -71.13 -7.61 6.45
C TYR A 14 -69.67 -7.88 6.09
N LEU A 15 -68.70 -7.30 6.82
CA LEU A 15 -67.27 -7.62 6.69
C LEU A 15 -66.90 -9.01 7.27
N ASN A 16 -67.77 -9.62 8.07
CA ASN A 16 -67.46 -10.86 8.78
C ASN A 16 -67.58 -12.06 7.82
N PRO A 17 -66.47 -12.76 7.48
CA PRO A 17 -66.38 -13.74 6.39
C PRO A 17 -67.21 -15.03 6.59
N ARG A 18 -67.79 -15.24 7.78
CA ARG A 18 -68.29 -16.55 8.22
C ARG A 18 -69.54 -17.11 7.51
N ARG A 19 -70.24 -16.40 6.61
CA ARG A 19 -71.54 -16.89 6.07
C ARG A 19 -71.85 -16.64 4.59
N ALA A 20 -70.92 -16.21 3.73
CA ALA A 20 -71.22 -15.98 2.31
C ALA A 20 -70.12 -16.51 1.38
N VAL A 21 -70.53 -17.12 0.26
CA VAL A 21 -69.67 -17.61 -0.84
C VAL A 21 -68.75 -16.52 -1.43
N LEU A 22 -69.09 -15.24 -1.19
CA LEU A 22 -68.30 -14.05 -1.52
C LEU A 22 -67.09 -13.81 -0.58
N SER A 23 -66.94 -14.61 0.48
CA SER A 23 -65.87 -14.46 1.50
C SER A 23 -64.46 -14.69 0.97
N SER A 24 -64.28 -15.52 -0.07
CA SER A 24 -62.94 -15.80 -0.60
C SER A 24 -62.41 -14.61 -1.40
N PHE A 25 -63.26 -13.96 -2.20
CA PHE A 25 -62.88 -12.77 -2.97
C PHE A 25 -62.55 -11.56 -2.09
N THR A 26 -63.31 -11.35 -1.01
CA THR A 26 -63.01 -10.26 -0.05
C THR A 26 -61.71 -10.50 0.70
N LEU A 27 -61.40 -11.75 1.07
CA LEU A 27 -60.13 -12.10 1.71
C LEU A 27 -58.94 -11.90 0.77
N ILE A 28 -59.04 -12.35 -0.47
CA ILE A 28 -57.98 -12.17 -1.48
C ILE A 28 -57.75 -10.68 -1.77
N SER A 29 -58.83 -9.90 -1.92
CA SER A 29 -58.74 -8.45 -2.13
C SER A 29 -58.09 -7.74 -0.94
N LEU A 30 -58.46 -8.12 0.29
CA LEU A 30 -57.86 -7.57 1.51
C LEU A 30 -56.36 -7.90 1.59
N ILE A 31 -55.97 -9.15 1.30
CA ILE A 31 -54.56 -9.57 1.31
C ILE A 31 -53.78 -8.84 0.21
N GLY A 32 -54.36 -8.64 -0.97
CA GLY A 32 -53.72 -7.90 -2.07
C GLY A 32 -53.43 -6.45 -1.70
N VAL A 33 -54.40 -5.76 -1.10
CA VAL A 33 -54.19 -4.39 -0.59
C VAL A 33 -53.18 -4.37 0.56
N LEU A 34 -53.26 -5.33 1.48
CA LEU A 34 -52.33 -5.41 2.62
C LEU A 34 -50.90 -5.63 2.14
N LEU A 35 -50.68 -6.55 1.19
CA LEU A 35 -49.37 -6.77 0.55
C LEU A 35 -48.89 -5.52 -0.20
N GLY A 36 -49.76 -4.86 -0.97
CA GLY A 36 -49.39 -3.64 -1.70
C GLY A 36 -48.94 -2.51 -0.76
N VAL A 37 -49.68 -2.28 0.32
CA VAL A 37 -49.32 -1.28 1.34
C VAL A 37 -48.07 -1.70 2.09
N LEU A 38 -47.91 -2.98 2.45
CA LEU A 38 -46.73 -3.49 3.14
C LEU A 38 -45.46 -3.28 2.32
N VAL A 39 -45.49 -3.63 1.03
CA VAL A 39 -44.36 -3.40 0.12
C VAL A 39 -44.04 -1.91 0.03
N LEU A 40 -45.04 -1.04 -0.12
CA LEU A 40 -44.82 0.40 -0.19
C LEU A 40 -44.18 0.95 1.10
N VAL A 41 -44.66 0.52 2.27
CA VAL A 41 -44.12 0.95 3.57
C VAL A 41 -42.68 0.49 3.75
N VAL A 42 -42.37 -0.77 3.42
CA VAL A 42 -41.00 -1.31 3.53
C VAL A 42 -40.04 -0.52 2.63
N VAL A 43 -40.42 -0.28 1.38
CA VAL A 43 -39.59 0.47 0.43
C VAL A 43 -39.35 1.90 0.92
N MET A 44 -40.39 2.59 1.39
CA MET A 44 -40.25 3.94 1.95
C MET A 44 -39.37 3.95 3.20
N ALA A 45 -39.48 2.93 4.07
CA ALA A 45 -38.65 2.82 5.26
C ALA A 45 -37.17 2.61 4.90
N VAL A 46 -36.87 1.75 3.93
CA VAL A 46 -35.49 1.52 3.45
C VAL A 46 -34.91 2.79 2.83
N TYR A 47 -35.66 3.47 1.95
CA TYR A 47 -35.18 4.73 1.35
C TYR A 47 -34.97 5.82 2.40
N ALA A 48 -35.90 5.99 3.34
CA ALA A 48 -35.74 6.98 4.41
C ALA A 48 -34.57 6.65 5.34
N GLY A 49 -34.34 5.37 5.64
CA GLY A 49 -33.18 4.92 6.42
C GLY A 49 -31.87 5.19 5.70
N LEU A 50 -31.78 4.77 4.43
CA LEU A 50 -30.61 4.97 3.59
C LEU A 50 -30.31 6.47 3.38
N GLU A 51 -31.33 7.28 3.10
CA GLU A 51 -31.18 8.73 2.93
C GLU A 51 -30.58 9.38 4.18
N ARG A 52 -31.06 8.99 5.37
CA ARG A 52 -30.52 9.51 6.64
C ARG A 52 -29.07 9.09 6.85
N ASP A 53 -28.74 7.82 6.60
CA ASP A 53 -27.39 7.30 6.80
C ASP A 53 -26.40 7.92 5.79
N VAL A 54 -26.79 8.00 4.51
CA VAL A 54 -25.98 8.63 3.46
C VAL A 54 -25.79 10.14 3.73
N LYS A 55 -26.85 10.87 4.08
CA LYS A 55 -26.74 12.30 4.43
C LYS A 55 -25.88 12.52 5.66
N GLY A 56 -26.05 11.69 6.70
CA GLY A 56 -25.25 11.76 7.92
C GLY A 56 -23.76 11.56 7.65
N ARG A 57 -23.41 10.53 6.86
CA ARG A 57 -22.01 10.23 6.50
C ARG A 57 -21.39 11.29 5.58
N LEU A 58 -22.12 11.76 4.57
CA LEU A 58 -21.61 12.73 3.60
C LEU A 58 -21.45 14.14 4.19
N LEU A 59 -22.46 14.62 4.92
CA LEU A 59 -22.49 15.98 5.49
C LEU A 59 -21.80 16.10 6.85
N GLY A 60 -21.56 14.98 7.53
CA GLY A 60 -21.04 14.97 8.90
C GLY A 60 -19.55 15.31 9.02
N PHE A 61 -18.74 14.92 8.03
CA PHE A 61 -17.28 14.96 8.21
C PHE A 61 -16.47 15.37 6.97
N THR A 62 -17.05 15.30 5.77
CA THR A 62 -16.32 15.73 4.57
C THR A 62 -16.08 17.25 4.65
N PRO A 63 -14.85 17.74 4.40
CA PRO A 63 -14.62 19.17 4.30
C PRO A 63 -15.54 19.74 3.21
N HIS A 64 -16.35 20.74 3.59
CA HIS A 64 -17.33 21.35 2.70
C HIS A 64 -16.65 22.07 1.53
N ILE A 65 -15.43 22.56 1.75
CA ILE A 65 -14.62 23.28 0.77
C ILE A 65 -13.21 22.72 0.85
N LEU A 66 -12.67 22.29 -0.30
CA LEU A 66 -11.28 21.89 -0.45
C LEU A 66 -10.56 22.96 -1.27
N MET A 67 -9.61 23.65 -0.63
CA MET A 67 -8.72 24.56 -1.33
C MET A 67 -7.46 23.82 -1.75
N ARG A 68 -7.10 23.92 -3.03
CA ARG A 68 -5.83 23.40 -3.56
C ARG A 68 -5.16 24.53 -4.33
N LEU A 69 -4.05 25.06 -3.82
CA LEU A 69 -3.28 26.05 -4.55
C LEU A 69 -2.65 25.37 -5.78
N HIS A 70 -2.83 25.99 -6.94
CA HIS A 70 -2.15 25.60 -8.17
C HIS A 70 -1.01 26.59 -8.39
N PRO A 71 0.25 26.19 -8.21
CA PRO A 71 1.39 26.96 -8.66
C PRO A 71 1.22 27.37 -10.13
N GLU A 72 1.64 28.59 -10.47
CA GLU A 72 1.68 29.04 -11.86
C GLU A 72 2.56 28.08 -12.68
N GLY A 73 1.93 27.33 -13.59
CA GLY A 73 2.56 26.21 -14.30
C GLY A 73 1.75 24.91 -14.31
N GLY A 74 0.64 24.84 -13.56
CA GLY A 74 -0.36 23.76 -13.68
C GLY A 74 0.02 22.43 -13.01
N GLN A 75 1.15 22.37 -12.33
CA GLN A 75 1.52 21.22 -11.50
C GLN A 75 1.08 21.43 -10.05
N LEU A 76 0.36 20.46 -9.50
CA LEU A 76 -0.01 20.41 -8.08
C LEU A 76 1.26 20.23 -7.24
N GLY A 77 1.82 21.33 -6.74
CA GLY A 77 2.99 21.36 -5.87
C GLY A 77 2.62 21.52 -4.38
N PRO A 78 3.53 21.19 -3.45
CA PRO A 78 3.35 21.49 -2.04
C PRO A 78 3.25 23.00 -1.80
N VAL A 79 2.37 23.40 -0.88
CA VAL A 79 2.20 24.80 -0.47
C VAL A 79 3.20 25.08 0.65
N ALA A 80 4.21 25.90 0.37
CA ALA A 80 5.25 26.24 1.36
C ALA A 80 4.67 26.99 2.56
N ASP A 81 3.87 28.04 2.31
CA ASP A 81 3.29 28.90 3.34
C ASP A 81 1.77 28.76 3.40
N TRP A 82 1.29 27.66 3.99
CA TRP A 82 -0.15 27.39 4.11
C TRP A 82 -0.86 28.25 5.17
N ARG A 83 -0.11 28.80 6.14
CA ARG A 83 -0.67 29.53 7.29
C ARG A 83 -1.36 30.83 6.89
N GLU A 84 -0.75 31.60 6.01
CA GLU A 84 -1.32 32.86 5.53
C GLU A 84 -2.69 32.67 4.83
N PRO A 85 -2.84 31.79 3.82
CA PRO A 85 -4.14 31.55 3.21
C PRO A 85 -5.15 30.93 4.19
N ALA A 86 -4.71 30.10 5.14
CA ALA A 86 -5.60 29.56 6.16
C ALA A 86 -6.17 30.66 7.07
N GLU A 87 -5.34 31.61 7.52
CA GLU A 87 -5.79 32.76 8.32
C GLU A 87 -6.74 33.70 7.55
N GLN A 88 -6.47 33.92 6.26
CA GLN A 88 -7.35 34.72 5.41
C GLN A 88 -8.73 34.05 5.27
N MET A 89 -8.75 32.73 5.08
CA MET A 89 -9.98 31.94 4.97
C MET A 89 -10.76 31.89 6.28
N ALA A 90 -10.09 31.79 7.42
CA ALA A 90 -10.74 31.82 8.73
C ALA A 90 -11.50 33.12 9.01
N LYS A 91 -11.13 34.23 8.35
CA LYS A 91 -11.80 35.54 8.48
C LYS A 91 -13.06 35.66 7.60
N VAL A 92 -13.29 34.73 6.67
CA VAL A 92 -14.44 34.77 5.78
C VAL A 92 -15.73 34.42 6.56
N PRO A 93 -16.79 35.25 6.47
CA PRO A 93 -18.05 34.96 7.15
C PRO A 93 -18.62 33.59 6.76
N GLY A 94 -18.88 32.74 7.76
CA GLY A 94 -19.42 31.39 7.57
C GLY A 94 -18.38 30.27 7.62
N VAL A 95 -17.08 30.59 7.60
CA VAL A 95 -16.01 29.60 7.83
C VAL A 95 -15.89 29.32 9.32
N LYS A 96 -16.06 28.05 9.72
CA LYS A 96 -15.94 27.62 11.13
C LYS A 96 -14.51 27.25 11.51
N SER A 97 -13.78 26.65 10.58
CA SER A 97 -12.40 26.20 10.76
C SER A 97 -11.72 26.10 9.38
N ALA A 98 -10.41 26.36 9.35
CA ALA A 98 -9.57 26.28 8.17
C ALA A 98 -8.25 25.58 8.53
N THR A 99 -8.18 24.28 8.26
CA THR A 99 -7.02 23.44 8.60
C THR A 99 -6.27 22.98 7.35
N PRO A 100 -4.94 22.84 7.42
CA PRO A 100 -4.18 22.22 6.34
C PRO A 100 -4.47 20.72 6.29
N PHE A 101 -4.28 20.13 5.12
CA PHE A 101 -4.25 18.69 4.96
C PHE A 101 -3.24 18.31 3.88
N VAL A 102 -2.64 17.14 4.03
CA VAL A 102 -1.81 16.50 3.00
C VAL A 102 -2.53 15.22 2.60
N ALA A 103 -2.76 15.01 1.31
CA ALA A 103 -3.33 13.77 0.81
C ALA A 103 -2.36 13.15 -0.18
N ASP A 104 -1.97 11.91 0.06
CA ASP A 104 -1.09 11.18 -0.83
C ASP A 104 -1.38 9.68 -0.80
N ASN A 105 -0.99 8.98 -1.87
CA ASN A 105 -1.03 7.53 -1.87
C ASN A 105 0.21 7.01 -1.14
N VAL A 106 0.02 6.07 -0.23
CA VAL A 106 1.09 5.39 0.48
C VAL A 106 0.86 3.89 0.39
N ILE A 107 1.91 3.11 0.53
CA ILE A 107 1.80 1.66 0.65
C ILE A 107 1.86 1.32 2.13
N VAL A 108 0.81 0.68 2.62
CA VAL A 108 0.81 0.04 3.94
C VAL A 108 1.43 -1.33 3.77
N ASP A 109 2.44 -1.61 4.58
CA ASP A 109 3.13 -2.88 4.65
C ASP A 109 2.96 -3.48 6.05
N ILE A 110 2.29 -4.62 6.05
CA ILE A 110 2.02 -5.46 7.21
C ILE A 110 2.52 -6.83 6.79
N ASP A 111 3.26 -7.54 7.64
CA ASP A 111 4.12 -8.70 7.33
C ASP A 111 3.65 -9.70 6.23
N SER A 112 2.37 -9.81 5.93
CA SER A 112 1.79 -10.68 4.88
C SER A 112 1.14 -9.97 3.69
N PHE A 113 0.86 -8.66 3.75
CA PHE A 113 0.13 -7.91 2.71
C PHE A 113 0.65 -6.48 2.54
N GLN A 114 0.89 -6.13 1.28
CA GLN A 114 1.19 -4.76 0.86
C GLN A 114 0.02 -4.21 0.05
N ARG A 115 -0.53 -3.07 0.47
CA ARG A 115 -1.62 -2.42 -0.26
C ARG A 115 -1.40 -0.91 -0.38
N PRO A 116 -1.64 -0.33 -1.56
CA PRO A 116 -1.73 1.11 -1.69
C PRO A 116 -3.01 1.59 -1.00
N VAL A 117 -2.88 2.63 -0.18
CA VAL A 117 -3.98 3.30 0.52
C VAL A 117 -3.83 4.80 0.34
N LEU A 118 -4.96 5.51 0.41
CA LEU A 118 -4.96 6.97 0.45
C LEU A 118 -4.73 7.40 1.90
N PHE A 119 -3.63 8.12 2.13
CA PHE A 119 -3.24 8.65 3.42
C PHE A 119 -3.57 10.14 3.51
N TYR A 120 -4.09 10.54 4.67
CA TYR A 120 -4.37 11.94 4.99
C TYR A 120 -3.52 12.36 6.19
N GLY A 121 -2.58 13.27 5.95
CA GLY A 121 -1.90 14.03 7.00
C GLY A 121 -2.78 15.20 7.43
N VAL A 122 -3.03 15.30 8.73
CA VAL A 122 -3.90 16.30 9.35
C VAL A 122 -3.18 16.97 10.52
N GLU A 123 -3.52 18.23 10.80
CA GLU A 123 -2.91 18.98 11.90
C GLU A 123 -3.68 18.70 13.20
N THR A 124 -3.09 17.91 14.10
CA THR A 124 -3.73 17.56 15.38
C THR A 124 -3.78 18.71 16.38
N SER A 125 -3.05 19.80 16.12
CA SER A 125 -3.10 21.02 16.94
C SER A 125 -4.46 21.73 16.90
N ASP A 126 -5.28 21.52 15.86
CA ASP A 126 -6.62 22.12 15.77
C ASP A 126 -7.69 21.20 16.41
N ALA A 127 -8.25 21.67 17.52
CA ALA A 127 -9.31 20.96 18.25
C ALA A 127 -10.54 20.63 17.40
N SER A 128 -10.89 21.47 16.42
CA SER A 128 -12.05 21.25 15.55
C SER A 128 -11.84 20.07 14.61
N GLN A 129 -10.60 19.86 14.16
CA GLN A 129 -10.23 18.73 13.30
C GLN A 129 -10.23 17.43 14.10
N VAL A 130 -9.66 17.45 15.31
CA VAL A 130 -9.65 16.29 16.23
C VAL A 130 -11.07 15.91 16.66
N GLU A 131 -11.94 16.89 16.97
CA GLU A 131 -13.33 16.62 17.31
C GLU A 131 -14.09 15.96 16.16
N GLY A 132 -13.82 16.39 14.91
CA GLY A 132 -14.37 15.75 13.72
C GLY A 132 -13.99 14.27 13.65
N ILE A 133 -12.69 13.96 13.80
CA ILE A 133 -12.18 12.58 13.73
C ILE A 133 -12.76 11.73 14.86
N THR A 134 -12.87 12.31 16.06
CA THR A 134 -13.46 11.66 17.24
C THR A 134 -14.89 11.18 16.97
N LYS A 135 -15.70 11.98 16.25
CA LYS A 135 -17.08 11.61 15.88
C LYS A 135 -17.17 10.46 14.87
N MET A 136 -16.07 10.13 14.18
CA MET A 136 -16.01 9.00 13.25
C MET A 136 -15.52 7.71 13.89
N LEU A 137 -14.95 7.77 15.09
CA LEU A 137 -14.40 6.59 15.74
C LEU A 137 -15.51 5.61 16.06
N ASP A 138 -15.31 4.35 15.66
CA ASP A 138 -16.18 3.25 16.03
C ASP A 138 -15.80 2.73 17.42
N VAL A 139 -16.20 3.49 18.44
CA VAL A 139 -15.88 3.18 19.84
C VAL A 139 -16.60 1.90 20.31
N ASP A 140 -17.71 1.54 19.66
CA ASP A 140 -18.51 0.37 20.01
C ASP A 140 -17.79 -0.94 19.65
N HIS A 141 -17.19 -1.03 18.46
CA HIS A 141 -16.44 -2.22 18.03
C HIS A 141 -14.96 -2.18 18.44
N TYR A 142 -14.38 -0.99 18.60
CA TYR A 142 -12.96 -0.80 18.87
C TYR A 142 -12.73 0.04 20.15
N PRO A 143 -12.94 -0.55 21.34
CA PRO A 143 -12.73 0.15 22.60
C PRO A 143 -11.25 0.51 22.77
N GLY A 144 -10.97 1.79 23.00
CA GLY A 144 -9.59 2.33 23.08
C GLY A 144 -9.14 3.11 21.85
N SER A 145 -9.98 3.19 20.80
CA SER A 145 -9.75 4.11 19.69
C SER A 145 -9.67 5.55 20.19
N THR A 146 -8.64 6.28 19.76
CA THR A 146 -8.41 7.68 20.12
C THR A 146 -8.15 8.52 18.88
N ALA A 147 -8.67 9.75 18.87
CA ALA A 147 -8.37 10.75 17.86
C ALA A 147 -7.13 11.59 18.22
N ASP A 148 -6.58 11.39 19.42
CA ASP A 148 -5.31 11.98 19.81
C ASP A 148 -4.16 11.16 19.20
N MET A 149 -3.73 11.60 18.02
CA MET A 149 -2.69 10.96 17.24
C MET A 149 -1.28 11.36 17.72
N GLY A 150 -1.16 12.36 18.62
CA GLY A 150 0.12 12.93 19.02
C GLY A 150 0.91 13.53 17.84
N LEU A 151 2.21 13.74 18.04
CA LEU A 151 3.16 13.89 16.93
C LEU A 151 3.60 12.49 16.50
N ASP A 152 3.16 12.09 15.30
CA ASP A 152 3.67 11.00 14.44
C ASP A 152 3.61 9.53 14.92
N ASP A 153 3.26 9.23 16.18
CA ASP A 153 3.32 7.85 16.68
C ASP A 153 2.03 7.03 16.48
N ARG A 154 0.94 7.66 16.02
CA ARG A 154 -0.37 6.99 15.91
C ARG A 154 -1.06 7.34 14.61
N VAL A 155 -1.78 6.34 14.08
CA VAL A 155 -2.61 6.49 12.88
C VAL A 155 -4.04 6.09 13.21
N VAL A 156 -5.00 6.77 12.59
CA VAL A 156 -6.42 6.39 12.62
C VAL A 156 -6.71 5.68 11.30
N ILE A 157 -7.25 4.48 11.41
CA ILE A 157 -7.54 3.60 10.27
C ILE A 157 -9.05 3.39 10.21
N SER A 158 -9.60 3.34 9.01
CA SER A 158 -11.02 2.98 8.85
C SER A 158 -11.25 1.54 9.28
N SER A 159 -12.37 1.27 9.94
CA SER A 159 -12.75 -0.09 10.37
C SER A 159 -12.73 -1.08 9.21
N THR A 160 -13.23 -0.67 8.03
CA THR A 160 -13.18 -1.50 6.81
C THR A 160 -11.75 -1.87 6.40
N LEU A 161 -10.79 -0.93 6.48
CA LEU A 161 -9.41 -1.19 6.10
C LEU A 161 -8.72 -2.06 7.16
N ALA A 162 -9.00 -1.81 8.44
CA ALA A 162 -8.52 -2.64 9.54
C ALA A 162 -9.02 -4.09 9.41
N ASP A 163 -10.29 -4.31 9.10
CA ASP A 163 -10.86 -5.64 8.87
C ASP A 163 -10.25 -6.35 7.65
N GLN A 164 -10.05 -5.61 6.55
CA GLN A 164 -9.48 -6.16 5.31
C GLN A 164 -8.01 -6.56 5.47
N LEU A 165 -7.26 -5.82 6.26
CA LEU A 165 -5.85 -6.07 6.53
C LEU A 165 -5.62 -6.86 7.83
N ASN A 166 -6.70 -7.22 8.54
CA ASN A 166 -6.69 -7.90 9.83
C ASN A 166 -5.80 -7.20 10.88
N ILE A 167 -5.83 -5.87 10.90
CA ILE A 167 -5.06 -5.02 11.82
C ILE A 167 -5.80 -4.90 13.16
N ARG A 168 -5.07 -4.97 14.27
CA ARG A 168 -5.60 -4.76 15.61
C ARG A 168 -5.07 -3.46 16.24
N LEU A 169 -5.83 -2.93 17.20
CA LEU A 169 -5.39 -1.78 17.99
C LEU A 169 -4.08 -2.09 18.71
N GLY A 170 -3.08 -1.21 18.53
CA GLY A 170 -1.75 -1.33 19.13
C GLY A 170 -0.71 -2.04 18.26
N GLU A 171 -1.06 -2.52 17.07
CA GLU A 171 -0.09 -3.07 16.12
C GLU A 171 0.73 -1.96 15.45
N VAL A 172 2.00 -2.27 15.18
CA VAL A 172 2.90 -1.38 14.45
C VAL A 172 2.81 -1.71 12.97
N LEU A 173 2.62 -0.68 12.16
CA LEU A 173 2.45 -0.77 10.72
C LEU A 173 3.48 0.11 10.01
N ARG A 174 3.98 -0.37 8.87
CA ARG A 174 4.95 0.37 8.07
C ARG A 174 4.22 1.09 6.94
N LEU A 175 4.51 2.38 6.78
CA LEU A 175 3.95 3.22 5.73
C LEU A 175 5.07 3.69 4.81
N TYR A 176 4.91 3.47 3.51
CA TYR A 176 5.84 3.92 2.49
C TYR A 176 5.20 4.98 1.61
N SER A 177 5.78 6.17 1.55
CA SER A 177 5.34 7.20 0.61
C SER A 177 5.66 6.79 -0.82
N THR A 178 4.68 6.85 -1.74
CA THR A 178 4.92 6.48 -3.14
C THR A 178 5.70 7.53 -3.92
N ARG A 179 5.94 8.74 -3.38
CA ARG A 179 6.72 9.79 -4.04
C ARG A 179 8.20 9.45 -4.21
N ASN A 180 8.71 8.47 -3.47
CA ASN A 180 10.06 7.94 -3.62
C ASN A 180 10.07 6.40 -3.63
N PHE A 181 9.03 5.80 -4.23
CA PHE A 181 8.88 4.34 -4.27
C PHE A 181 10.09 3.67 -4.93
N ASP A 182 10.67 4.28 -5.97
CA ASP A 182 11.86 3.74 -6.63
C ASP A 182 13.07 3.68 -5.68
N GLY A 183 13.34 4.75 -4.92
CA GLY A 183 14.44 4.79 -3.96
C GLY A 183 14.25 3.83 -2.77
N VAL A 184 13.02 3.74 -2.26
CA VAL A 184 12.69 2.82 -1.15
C VAL A 184 12.72 1.36 -1.62
N MET A 185 12.23 1.07 -2.83
CA MET A 185 12.26 -0.27 -3.41
C MET A 185 13.69 -0.71 -3.75
N GLN A 186 14.55 0.22 -4.15
CA GLN A 186 15.96 -0.06 -4.38
C GLN A 186 16.69 -0.42 -3.07
N ALA A 187 16.40 0.28 -1.97
CA ALA A 187 16.87 -0.07 -0.63
C ALA A 187 16.29 -1.41 -0.13
N TYR A 188 15.03 -1.71 -0.43
CA TYR A 188 14.44 -3.01 -0.07
C TYR A 188 15.09 -4.16 -0.83
N LYS A 189 15.28 -4.01 -2.15
CA LYS A 189 15.95 -5.00 -3.00
C LYS A 189 17.41 -5.24 -2.60
N SER A 190 18.07 -4.27 -1.97
CA SER A 190 19.42 -4.46 -1.43
C SER A 190 19.43 -5.13 -0.04
N ILE A 191 18.38 -4.99 0.76
CA ILE A 191 18.32 -5.49 2.15
C ILE A 191 17.62 -6.85 2.29
N GLU A 192 16.77 -7.27 1.34
CA GLU A 192 15.92 -8.46 1.47
C GLU A 192 16.67 -9.80 1.58
N LYS A 193 17.96 -9.87 1.22
CA LYS A 193 18.75 -11.11 1.25
C LYS A 193 20.14 -10.89 1.81
N PRO A 194 20.76 -11.89 2.46
CA PRO A 194 22.16 -11.79 2.88
C PRO A 194 23.07 -11.60 1.66
N PRO A 195 24.16 -10.84 1.80
CA PRO A 195 25.12 -10.60 0.73
C PRO A 195 25.74 -11.92 0.27
N ILE A 196 26.20 -12.01 -0.98
CA ILE A 196 26.76 -13.25 -1.56
C ILE A 196 27.89 -13.84 -0.70
N ARG A 197 28.71 -13.00 -0.05
CA ARG A 197 29.79 -13.44 0.84
C ARG A 197 29.29 -14.24 2.06
N GLU A 198 28.05 -13.99 2.49
CA GLU A 198 27.39 -14.68 3.59
C GLU A 198 26.54 -15.85 3.08
N ALA A 199 25.77 -15.64 2.01
CA ALA A 199 24.89 -16.66 1.45
C ALA A 199 25.64 -17.81 0.75
N PHE A 200 26.76 -17.51 0.08
CA PHE A 200 27.55 -18.44 -0.74
C PHE A 200 29.02 -18.44 -0.34
N LYS A 201 29.32 -18.34 0.96
CA LYS A 201 30.66 -18.23 1.54
C LYS A 201 31.68 -19.23 0.97
N GLU A 202 31.29 -20.49 0.77
CA GLU A 202 32.20 -21.53 0.27
C GLU A 202 32.58 -21.34 -1.21
N SER A 203 31.60 -21.03 -2.06
CA SER A 203 31.84 -20.77 -3.47
C SER A 203 32.60 -19.45 -3.67
N TRP A 204 32.25 -18.42 -2.90
CA TRP A 204 32.87 -17.09 -3.00
C TRP A 204 34.34 -17.09 -2.54
N THR A 205 34.66 -17.76 -1.43
CA THR A 205 36.05 -17.87 -0.94
C THR A 205 36.95 -18.63 -1.93
N LYS A 206 36.43 -19.69 -2.55
CA LYS A 206 37.15 -20.45 -3.58
C LYS A 206 37.41 -19.63 -4.84
N VAL A 207 36.42 -18.87 -5.32
CA VAL A 207 36.59 -17.97 -6.48
C VAL A 207 37.65 -16.91 -6.19
N ASN A 208 37.61 -16.28 -5.01
CA ASN A 208 38.59 -15.27 -4.64
C ASN A 208 40.00 -15.86 -4.49
N GLU A 209 40.14 -17.07 -3.96
CA GLU A 209 41.42 -17.76 -3.83
C GLU A 209 42.01 -18.17 -5.19
N LEU A 210 41.17 -18.69 -6.09
CA LEU A 210 41.55 -19.10 -7.44
C LEU A 210 41.96 -17.90 -8.29
N LEU A 211 41.21 -16.81 -8.23
CA LEU A 211 41.55 -15.57 -8.92
C LEU A 211 42.77 -14.90 -8.29
N ALA A 212 42.97 -14.89 -6.97
CA ALA A 212 44.16 -14.28 -6.36
C ALA A 212 45.47 -15.04 -6.66
N LYS A 213 45.42 -16.38 -6.78
CA LYS A 213 46.62 -17.24 -6.95
C LYS A 213 46.86 -17.69 -8.39
N GLY A 214 45.87 -17.54 -9.27
CA GLY A 214 45.90 -18.09 -10.62
C GLY A 214 46.71 -17.29 -11.64
N TRP A 215 46.92 -15.99 -11.41
CA TRP A 215 47.54 -15.11 -12.41
C TRP A 215 49.04 -15.36 -12.58
N LYS A 216 49.45 -15.59 -13.83
CA LYS A 216 50.87 -15.61 -14.24
C LYS A 216 51.07 -14.57 -15.34
N GLN A 217 52.16 -13.80 -15.27
CA GLN A 217 52.52 -12.87 -16.34
C GLN A 217 53.49 -13.52 -17.31
N GLU A 218 53.13 -13.50 -18.60
CA GLU A 218 54.00 -13.95 -19.68
C GLU A 218 53.88 -12.97 -20.86
N GLY A 219 54.99 -12.33 -21.23
CA GLY A 219 55.04 -11.48 -22.42
C GLY A 219 54.13 -10.24 -22.43
N GLY A 220 53.83 -9.65 -21.27
CA GLY A 220 53.00 -8.44 -21.15
C GLY A 220 51.49 -8.70 -21.20
N LYS A 221 51.06 -9.96 -21.24
CA LYS A 221 49.67 -10.40 -21.06
C LYS A 221 49.54 -11.24 -19.80
N GLU A 222 48.35 -11.23 -19.22
CA GLU A 222 48.07 -12.00 -18.02
C GLU A 222 47.41 -13.31 -18.37
N ILE A 223 47.86 -14.38 -17.72
CA ILE A 223 47.49 -15.74 -18.08
C ILE A 223 46.86 -16.45 -16.89
N LEU A 224 45.70 -17.06 -17.13
CA LEU A 224 45.03 -18.01 -16.23
C LEU A 224 44.93 -19.37 -16.91
N THR A 225 45.00 -20.45 -16.13
CA THR A 225 44.76 -21.81 -16.64
C THR A 225 43.29 -21.97 -17.03
N ILE A 226 43.01 -22.68 -18.13
CA ILE A 226 41.63 -22.92 -18.61
C ILE A 226 40.76 -23.56 -17.52
N GLU A 227 41.31 -24.51 -16.76
CA GLU A 227 40.64 -25.15 -15.62
C GLU A 227 40.21 -24.12 -14.56
N THR A 228 41.07 -23.15 -14.23
CA THR A 228 40.77 -22.09 -13.26
C THR A 228 39.66 -21.16 -13.76
N VAL A 229 39.65 -20.85 -15.06
CA VAL A 229 38.63 -19.98 -15.68
C VAL A 229 37.28 -20.70 -15.72
N GLN A 230 37.26 -21.99 -16.07
CA GLN A 230 36.06 -22.82 -16.10
C GLN A 230 35.49 -23.03 -14.69
N ASP A 231 36.32 -23.40 -13.71
CA ASP A 231 35.88 -23.59 -12.32
C ASP A 231 35.33 -22.30 -11.70
N CYS A 232 35.92 -21.14 -12.02
CA CYS A 232 35.38 -19.84 -11.58
C CYS A 232 34.05 -19.53 -12.29
N GLY A 233 33.99 -19.76 -13.60
CA GLY A 233 32.81 -19.55 -14.42
C GLY A 233 31.61 -20.36 -13.93
N ASP A 234 31.78 -21.66 -13.73
CA ASP A 234 30.72 -22.58 -13.28
C ASP A 234 30.19 -22.22 -11.87
N ARG A 235 31.09 -21.78 -10.98
CA ARG A 235 30.71 -21.35 -9.62
C ARG A 235 29.96 -20.03 -9.63
N LEU A 236 30.37 -19.08 -10.46
CA LEU A 236 29.71 -17.77 -10.59
C LEU A 236 28.38 -17.88 -11.33
N ASP A 237 28.30 -18.70 -12.38
CA ASP A 237 27.06 -19.04 -13.10
C ASP A 237 26.06 -19.76 -12.17
N GLY A 238 26.55 -20.65 -11.31
CA GLY A 238 25.73 -21.28 -10.26
C GLY A 238 25.16 -20.29 -9.24
N ILE A 239 25.86 -19.19 -8.95
CA ILE A 239 25.38 -18.12 -8.07
C ILE A 239 24.41 -17.19 -8.82
N GLU A 240 24.71 -16.86 -10.08
CA GLU A 240 23.89 -15.99 -10.94
C GLU A 240 22.50 -16.58 -11.24
N LYS A 241 22.41 -17.90 -11.41
CA LYS A 241 21.15 -18.63 -11.58
C LYS A 241 20.27 -18.68 -10.33
N GLN A 242 20.82 -18.36 -9.15
CA GLN A 242 20.06 -18.25 -7.92
C GLN A 242 19.47 -16.84 -7.78
N ARG A 243 18.41 -16.70 -6.99
CA ARG A 243 17.86 -15.37 -6.71
C ARG A 243 18.78 -14.60 -5.73
N ILE A 244 19.74 -13.84 -6.27
CA ILE A 244 20.68 -12.95 -5.57
C ILE A 244 20.26 -11.47 -5.64
N ARG A 245 20.98 -10.57 -4.96
CA ARG A 245 20.71 -9.12 -4.99
C ARG A 245 21.01 -8.56 -6.39
N GLU A 246 20.15 -7.66 -6.89
CA GLU A 246 20.28 -7.09 -8.25
C GLU A 246 21.65 -6.40 -8.51
N PRO A 247 22.18 -5.55 -7.60
CA PRO A 247 23.47 -4.89 -7.82
C PRO A 247 24.63 -5.88 -7.84
N GLU A 248 24.56 -6.93 -7.01
CA GLU A 248 25.56 -7.98 -6.99
C GLU A 248 25.50 -8.87 -8.26
N ARG A 249 24.29 -9.06 -8.81
CA ARG A 249 24.11 -9.81 -10.07
C ARG A 249 24.75 -9.10 -11.24
N GLU A 250 24.58 -7.78 -11.36
CA GLU A 250 25.23 -7.00 -12.42
C GLU A 250 26.75 -7.12 -12.36
N LEU A 251 27.33 -7.08 -11.16
CA LEU A 251 28.76 -7.29 -10.96
C LEU A 251 29.21 -8.71 -11.34
N ILE A 252 28.44 -9.75 -10.99
CA ILE A 252 28.76 -11.13 -11.40
C ILE A 252 28.68 -11.30 -12.92
N VAL A 253 27.67 -10.72 -13.57
CA VAL A 253 27.52 -10.79 -15.03
C VAL A 253 28.72 -10.11 -15.72
N ASN A 254 29.18 -8.97 -15.21
CA ASN A 254 30.38 -8.29 -15.71
C ASN A 254 31.64 -9.15 -15.53
N ILE A 255 31.80 -9.79 -14.36
CA ILE A 255 32.92 -10.71 -14.09
C ILE A 255 32.87 -11.93 -15.04
N LEU A 256 31.71 -12.53 -15.27
CA LEU A 256 31.53 -13.65 -16.18
C LEU A 256 31.87 -13.26 -17.63
N GLN A 257 31.43 -12.08 -18.08
CA GLN A 257 31.77 -11.57 -19.42
C GLN A 257 33.26 -11.32 -19.59
N ALA A 258 33.93 -10.76 -18.57
CA ALA A 258 35.37 -10.54 -18.57
C ALA A 258 36.18 -11.86 -18.56
N LEU A 259 35.68 -12.90 -17.89
CA LEU A 259 36.31 -14.23 -17.95
C LEU A 259 36.12 -14.89 -19.32
N GLN A 260 35.03 -14.58 -20.03
CA GLN A 260 34.74 -15.07 -21.39
C GLN A 260 35.44 -14.29 -22.50
N SER A 261 35.95 -13.08 -22.24
CA SER A 261 36.66 -12.26 -23.22
C SER A 261 38.13 -12.64 -23.42
N GLY A 262 38.65 -13.62 -22.66
CA GLY A 262 40.01 -14.11 -22.78
C GLY A 262 40.25 -14.91 -24.06
N ASP A 263 41.42 -14.74 -24.68
CA ASP A 263 41.83 -15.52 -25.86
C ASP A 263 42.31 -16.91 -25.40
N VAL A 264 41.57 -17.96 -25.79
CA VAL A 264 41.77 -19.33 -25.33
C VAL A 264 42.82 -20.02 -26.19
N ASP A 265 43.99 -20.32 -25.63
CA ASP A 265 45.04 -21.11 -26.29
C ASP A 265 44.92 -22.58 -25.89
N GLU A 266 44.11 -23.35 -26.62
CA GLU A 266 43.83 -24.77 -26.35
C GLU A 266 45.10 -25.65 -26.35
N LYS A 267 46.17 -25.23 -27.01
CA LYS A 267 47.44 -25.99 -27.09
C LYS A 267 48.31 -25.83 -25.85
N ALA A 268 48.18 -24.71 -25.16
CA ALA A 268 48.95 -24.39 -23.96
C ALA A 268 48.13 -24.57 -22.67
N GLY A 269 46.82 -24.81 -22.78
CA GLY A 269 45.94 -24.99 -21.62
C GLY A 269 45.67 -23.70 -20.84
N VAL A 270 45.80 -22.54 -21.49
CA VAL A 270 45.76 -21.22 -20.85
C VAL A 270 44.92 -20.19 -21.61
N CYS A 271 44.23 -19.34 -20.87
CA CYS A 271 43.52 -18.16 -21.36
C CYS A 271 44.38 -16.92 -21.18
N ARG A 272 44.54 -16.12 -22.24
CA ARG A 272 45.28 -14.85 -22.21
C ARG A 272 44.31 -13.68 -22.11
N PHE A 273 44.53 -12.82 -21.13
CA PHE A 273 43.75 -11.61 -20.89
C PHE A 273 44.59 -10.36 -21.11
N GLU A 274 43.93 -9.28 -21.53
CA GLU A 274 44.53 -7.95 -21.53
C GLU A 274 44.70 -7.44 -20.09
N PRO A 275 45.75 -6.67 -19.78
CA PRO A 275 46.04 -6.21 -18.42
C PRO A 275 44.94 -5.30 -17.84
N GLU A 276 44.11 -4.67 -18.68
CA GLU A 276 42.94 -3.89 -18.26
C GLU A 276 41.87 -4.78 -17.60
N VAL A 277 41.67 -6.00 -18.11
CA VAL A 277 40.67 -6.96 -17.61
C VAL A 277 40.97 -7.40 -16.18
N ARG A 278 42.25 -7.58 -15.83
CA ARG A 278 42.65 -7.91 -14.45
C ARG A 278 42.31 -6.78 -13.48
N LYS A 279 42.55 -5.54 -13.88
CA LYS A 279 42.27 -4.36 -13.07
C LYS A 279 40.77 -4.17 -12.84
N ASP A 280 39.97 -4.42 -13.87
CA ASP A 280 38.50 -4.34 -13.79
C ASP A 280 37.93 -5.48 -12.94
N LEU A 281 38.47 -6.70 -13.05
CA LEU A 281 38.10 -7.83 -12.20
C LEU A 281 38.44 -7.59 -10.72
N GLU A 282 39.63 -7.07 -10.41
CA GLU A 282 40.01 -6.70 -9.04
C GLU A 282 39.12 -5.56 -8.50
N GLY A 283 38.72 -4.62 -9.36
CA GLY A 283 37.76 -3.56 -9.05
C GLY A 283 36.39 -4.11 -8.67
N TRP A 284 35.79 -4.94 -9.54
CA TRP A 284 34.46 -5.52 -9.28
C TRP A 284 34.45 -6.49 -8.10
N LEU A 285 35.52 -7.26 -7.88
CA LEU A 285 35.68 -8.09 -6.68
C LEU A 285 35.73 -7.24 -5.40
N THR A 286 36.39 -6.08 -5.46
CA THR A 286 36.44 -5.13 -4.34
C THR A 286 35.07 -4.49 -4.11
N ASP A 287 34.34 -4.13 -5.15
CA ASP A 287 33.00 -3.53 -5.04
C ASP A 287 31.95 -4.53 -4.52
N LEU A 288 32.03 -5.79 -4.94
CA LEU A 288 31.25 -6.92 -4.38
C LEU A 288 31.57 -7.17 -2.90
N SER A 289 32.81 -6.90 -2.47
CA SER A 289 33.18 -7.00 -1.06
C SER A 289 32.69 -5.82 -0.21
N LYS A 290 32.44 -4.67 -0.84
CA LYS A 290 32.05 -3.40 -0.22
C LYS A 290 30.57 -3.04 -0.35
N THR A 291 29.74 -3.90 -0.93
CA THR A 291 28.31 -3.61 -1.21
C THR A 291 27.46 -3.31 0.04
N ASP A 292 28.02 -3.38 1.25
CA ASP A 292 27.38 -2.97 2.51
C ASP A 292 28.21 -1.93 3.33
N ALA A 293 29.14 -1.20 2.71
CA ALA A 293 30.07 -0.33 3.44
C ALA A 293 29.68 1.16 3.55
N ASP A 294 28.54 1.59 3.01
CA ASP A 294 27.99 2.95 3.22
C ASP A 294 26.46 2.95 3.26
#